data_AF-A0A0A1Z730-F1
#
_entry.id   AF-A0A0A1Z730-F1
#
_cell.length_a   1.000
_cell.length_b   1.000
_cell.length_c   1.000
_cell.angle_alpha   90.00
_cell.angle_beta   90.00
_cell.angle_gamma   90.00
#
_symmetry.space_group_name_H-M   'P 1'
#
loop_
_entity.id
_entity.type
_entity.pdbx_description
1 polymer ?
#
loop_
_entity_poly.entity_id
_entity_poly.type
_entity_poly.pdbx_seq_one_letter_code
_entity_poly.pdbx_strand_id
1 'polypeptide(L)'
;MSELELSVDAATGQEPQDQLKSNTYWFHIFQAMVDHELAKLGPYAFAVYCVIKSHCDLRTGLSIPSIPTIARKAGISPRQAMREIKTLETRGYISRTRSRKHNEYRLTEKIAISDSQGRPRGQAQWEYRPAQIKSTVEELKRMLFNREAVGQGIHIENLQIIGNQTNIGFQISQTDLDHLAESNPDIYTKLLSIRNSIRERKATKT
;
A
#
# COMPACT_ATOMS: atom_id res chain seq x y z
N MET A 1 -55.98 32.72 32.38
CA MET A 1 -55.67 31.68 31.36
C MET A 1 -56.03 32.29 30.02
N SER A 2 -55.06 32.30 29.12
CA SER A 2 -54.87 33.22 27.99
C SER A 2 -56.01 33.27 26.96
N GLU A 3 -56.10 34.44 26.33
CA GLU A 3 -56.96 34.88 25.23
C GLU A 3 -56.72 34.15 23.89
N LEU A 4 -57.85 33.87 23.21
CA LEU A 4 -58.23 34.17 21.81
C LEU A 4 -57.20 34.30 20.66
N GLU A 5 -57.58 33.60 19.58
CA GLU A 5 -57.62 33.98 18.15
C GLU A 5 -56.63 33.43 17.10
N LEU A 6 -57.25 33.01 15.98
CA LEU A 6 -56.70 32.63 14.69
C LEU A 6 -56.05 33.82 13.99
N SER A 7 -54.98 33.60 13.21
CA SER A 7 -55.02 33.76 11.74
C SER A 7 -53.65 33.55 11.07
N VAL A 8 -53.73 32.82 9.95
CA VAL A 8 -52.97 32.91 8.69
C VAL A 8 -51.85 33.96 8.63
N ASP A 9 -50.61 33.54 8.38
CA ASP A 9 -49.87 34.02 7.21
C ASP A 9 -48.52 33.33 6.95
N ALA A 10 -48.19 33.34 5.66
CA ALA A 10 -46.88 33.12 5.06
C ALA A 10 -46.34 31.68 5.04
N ALA A 11 -46.61 31.04 3.90
CA ALA A 11 -45.62 30.24 3.21
C ALA A 11 -44.23 30.88 3.30
N THR A 12 -43.38 30.39 4.20
CA THR A 12 -41.94 30.57 4.07
C THR A 12 -41.47 29.65 2.96
N GLY A 13 -41.65 30.12 1.72
CA GLY A 13 -40.72 29.84 0.65
C GLY A 13 -39.36 30.38 1.08
N GLN A 14 -38.67 29.65 1.95
CA GLN A 14 -37.23 29.75 2.01
C GLN A 14 -36.76 29.08 0.73
N GLU A 15 -36.50 29.91 -0.29
CA GLU A 15 -35.60 29.52 -1.36
C GLU A 15 -34.41 28.80 -0.71
N PRO A 16 -33.97 27.64 -1.23
CA PRO A 16 -32.81 26.97 -0.69
C PRO A 16 -31.68 27.98 -0.69
N GLN A 17 -31.32 28.49 0.49
CA GLN A 17 -30.18 29.39 0.64
C GLN A 17 -29.02 28.70 -0.07
N ASP A 18 -28.45 29.40 -1.05
CA ASP A 18 -27.40 28.90 -1.92
C ASP A 18 -26.12 28.74 -1.06
N GLN A 19 -26.10 27.70 -0.25
CA GLN A 19 -25.02 27.38 0.66
C GLN A 19 -23.86 26.89 -0.20
N LEU A 20 -22.87 27.76 -0.38
CA LEU A 20 -21.61 27.43 -1.00
C LEU A 20 -20.97 26.26 -0.25
N LYS A 21 -20.96 25.08 -0.88
CA LYS A 21 -20.34 23.86 -0.37
C LYS A 21 -19.04 23.62 -1.12
N SER A 22 -17.92 23.75 -0.42
CA SER A 22 -16.61 23.33 -0.93
C SER A 22 -16.24 21.97 -0.37
N ASN A 23 -15.72 21.08 -1.23
CA ASN A 23 -15.12 19.84 -0.79
C ASN A 23 -13.66 20.11 -0.37
N THR A 24 -13.42 20.20 0.93
CA THR A 24 -12.09 20.46 1.50
C THR A 24 -11.30 19.18 1.82
N TYR A 25 -11.83 18.00 1.45
CA TYR A 25 -11.14 16.73 1.72
C TYR A 25 -9.90 16.56 0.85
N TRP A 26 -8.75 16.34 1.50
CA TRP A 26 -7.52 15.91 0.86
C TRP A 26 -7.20 14.46 1.20
N PHE A 27 -6.46 13.80 0.31
CA PHE A 27 -5.91 12.47 0.54
C PHE A 27 -4.47 12.43 0.04
N HIS A 28 -3.67 11.50 0.56
CA HIS A 28 -2.24 11.49 0.32
C HIS A 28 -1.89 10.59 -0.86
N ILE A 29 -0.97 11.03 -1.71
CA ILE A 29 -0.28 10.16 -2.67
C ILE A 29 1.20 10.23 -2.33
N PHE A 30 1.81 9.09 -2.05
CA PHE A 30 3.26 9.03 -1.85
C PHE A 30 3.96 9.24 -3.18
N GLN A 31 5.00 10.07 -3.19
CA GLN A 31 5.78 10.33 -4.40
C GLN A 31 6.34 9.04 -5.01
N ALA A 32 6.73 8.06 -4.17
CA ALA A 32 7.17 6.74 -4.60
C ALA A 32 6.18 6.01 -5.54
N MET A 33 4.87 6.24 -5.39
CA MET A 33 3.85 5.69 -6.29
C MET A 33 3.98 6.26 -7.71
N VAL A 34 4.24 7.57 -7.81
CA VAL A 34 4.40 8.26 -9.09
C VAL A 34 5.73 7.87 -9.73
N ASP A 35 6.81 7.86 -8.94
CA ASP A 35 8.16 7.66 -9.43
C ASP A 35 8.41 6.21 -9.91
N HIS A 36 7.75 5.21 -9.31
CA HIS A 36 8.10 3.80 -9.53
C HIS A 36 6.96 2.90 -9.99
N GLU A 37 5.71 3.29 -9.77
CA GLU A 37 4.56 2.37 -9.92
C GLU A 37 3.55 2.83 -10.97
N LEU A 38 3.39 4.14 -11.16
CA LEU A 38 2.44 4.72 -12.13
C LEU A 38 2.64 4.17 -13.55
N ALA A 39 3.87 4.16 -14.04
CA ALA A 39 4.18 3.66 -15.38
C ALA A 39 3.84 2.18 -15.54
N LYS A 40 4.02 1.38 -14.48
CA LYS A 40 3.71 -0.05 -14.49
C LYS A 40 2.20 -0.30 -14.43
N LEU A 41 1.49 0.47 -13.61
CA LEU A 41 0.05 0.35 -13.39
C LEU A 41 -0.75 0.85 -14.59
N GLY A 42 -0.25 1.89 -15.24
CA GLY A 42 -0.96 2.63 -16.26
C GLY A 42 -1.89 3.70 -15.67
N PRO A 43 -2.21 4.74 -16.46
CA PRO A 43 -2.92 5.92 -15.98
C PRO A 43 -4.35 5.62 -15.50
N TYR A 44 -5.04 4.67 -16.12
CA TYR A 44 -6.42 4.33 -15.75
C TYR A 44 -6.51 3.56 -14.42
N ALA A 45 -5.60 2.60 -14.19
CA ALA A 45 -5.51 1.93 -12.90
C ALA A 45 -5.18 2.91 -11.78
N PHE A 46 -4.26 3.85 -12.04
CA PHE A 46 -3.95 4.92 -11.10
C PHE A 46 -5.15 5.85 -10.82
N ALA A 47 -5.89 6.26 -11.85
CA ALA A 47 -7.10 7.07 -11.69
C ALA A 47 -8.14 6.35 -10.82
N VAL A 48 -8.39 5.06 -11.07
CA VAL A 48 -9.27 4.22 -10.25
C VAL A 48 -8.79 4.13 -8.81
N TYR A 49 -7.48 3.92 -8.60
CA TYR A 49 -6.87 3.90 -7.27
C TYR A 49 -7.10 5.21 -6.52
N CYS A 50 -6.90 6.36 -7.17
CA CYS A 50 -7.16 7.68 -6.58
C CYS A 50 -8.63 7.86 -6.17
N VAL A 51 -9.58 7.42 -7.00
CA VAL A 51 -11.00 7.49 -6.63
C VAL A 51 -11.31 6.61 -5.42
N ILE A 52 -10.80 5.39 -5.38
CA ILE A 52 -11.02 4.51 -4.22
C ILE A 52 -10.41 5.13 -2.96
N LYS A 53 -9.17 5.66 -3.06
CA LYS A 53 -8.45 6.30 -1.95
C LYS A 53 -9.15 7.55 -1.42
N SER A 54 -9.70 8.37 -2.31
CA SER A 54 -10.42 9.59 -1.94
C SER A 54 -11.73 9.31 -1.21
N HIS A 55 -12.22 8.06 -1.23
CA HIS A 55 -13.44 7.61 -0.58
C HIS A 55 -13.19 6.83 0.72
N CYS A 56 -11.94 6.75 1.19
CA CYS A 56 -11.61 6.11 2.45
C CYS A 56 -12.18 6.87 3.66
N ASP A 57 -12.78 6.13 4.57
CA ASP A 57 -13.03 6.60 5.93
C ASP A 57 -11.70 6.92 6.64
N LEU A 58 -11.63 8.09 7.28
CA LEU A 58 -10.38 8.63 7.82
C LEU A 58 -9.78 7.74 8.92
N ARG A 59 -10.62 7.07 9.70
CA ARG A 59 -10.20 6.28 10.86
C ARG A 59 -9.95 4.82 10.50
N THR A 60 -10.87 4.23 9.75
CA THR A 60 -10.87 2.78 9.47
C THR A 60 -10.12 2.42 8.18
N GLY A 61 -9.90 3.39 7.28
CA GLY A 61 -9.32 3.16 5.95
C GLY A 61 -10.27 2.48 4.96
N LEU A 62 -11.49 2.13 5.39
CA LEU A 62 -12.48 1.44 4.56
C LEU A 62 -13.02 2.37 3.46
N SER A 63 -13.05 1.87 2.22
CA SER A 63 -13.61 2.59 1.08
C SER A 63 -14.77 1.79 0.48
N ILE A 64 -15.91 2.45 0.24
CA ILE A 64 -17.14 1.81 -0.28
C ILE A 64 -17.74 2.45 -1.55
N PRO A 65 -16.95 3.01 -2.51
CA PRO A 65 -17.52 3.57 -3.72
C PRO A 65 -18.07 2.48 -4.63
N SER A 66 -19.24 2.74 -5.21
CA SER A 66 -19.84 1.84 -6.20
C SER A 66 -19.07 1.86 -7.53
N ILE A 67 -19.15 0.78 -8.31
CA ILE A 67 -18.54 0.73 -9.66
C ILE A 67 -18.98 1.93 -10.54
N PRO A 68 -20.27 2.33 -10.60
CA PRO A 68 -20.67 3.52 -11.32
C PRO A 68 -20.02 4.81 -10.80
N THR A 69 -19.83 4.94 -9.49
CA THR A 69 -19.14 6.09 -8.89
C THR A 69 -17.67 6.14 -9.30
N ILE A 70 -16.99 4.99 -9.26
CA ILE A 70 -15.59 4.86 -9.68
C ILE A 70 -15.46 5.23 -11.16
N ALA A 71 -16.28 4.63 -12.02
CA ALA A 71 -16.26 4.86 -13.46
C ALA A 71 -16.47 6.34 -13.81
N ARG A 72 -17.50 6.96 -13.24
CA ARG A 72 -17.82 8.38 -13.46
C ARG A 72 -16.68 9.30 -13.03
N LYS A 73 -16.13 9.11 -11.83
CA LYS A 73 -15.05 9.96 -11.30
C LYS A 73 -13.71 9.74 -12.00
N ALA A 74 -13.43 8.51 -12.44
CA ALA A 74 -12.21 8.19 -13.19
C ALA A 74 -12.31 8.51 -14.69
N GLY A 75 -13.49 8.92 -15.19
CA GLY A 75 -13.69 9.27 -16.59
C GLY A 75 -13.62 8.08 -17.55
N ILE A 76 -14.05 6.90 -17.11
CA ILE A 76 -13.96 5.64 -17.88
C ILE A 76 -15.29 4.87 -17.86
N SER A 77 -15.42 3.89 -18.76
CA SER A 77 -16.60 3.00 -18.74
C SER A 77 -16.63 2.10 -17.50
N PRO A 78 -17.83 1.67 -17.02
CA PRO A 78 -17.94 0.72 -15.92
C PRO A 78 -17.18 -0.58 -16.16
N ARG A 79 -17.17 -1.08 -17.40
CA ARG A 79 -16.42 -2.29 -17.79
C ARG A 79 -14.92 -2.09 -17.63
N GLN A 80 -14.40 -0.92 -17.99
CA GLN A 80 -12.99 -0.59 -17.79
C GLN A 80 -12.67 -0.44 -16.30
N ALA A 81 -13.50 0.25 -15.51
CA ALA A 81 -13.32 0.36 -14.07
C ALA A 81 -13.22 -1.02 -13.40
N MET A 82 -14.09 -1.98 -13.78
CA MET A 82 -14.01 -3.35 -13.26
C MET A 82 -12.70 -4.06 -13.62
N ARG A 83 -12.18 -3.87 -14.83
CA ARG A 83 -10.87 -4.42 -15.24
C ARG A 83 -9.74 -3.81 -14.42
N GLU A 84 -9.72 -2.49 -14.27
CA GLU A 84 -8.68 -1.80 -13.51
C GLU A 84 -8.71 -2.11 -12.02
N ILE A 85 -9.90 -2.30 -11.43
CA ILE A 85 -10.04 -2.81 -10.05
C ILE A 85 -9.36 -4.18 -9.94
N LYS A 86 -9.57 -5.08 -10.91
CA LYS A 86 -8.89 -6.38 -10.93
C LYS A 86 -7.38 -6.23 -11.11
N THR A 87 -6.90 -5.28 -11.93
CA THR A 87 -5.47 -4.96 -12.06
C THR A 87 -4.88 -4.53 -10.71
N LEU A 88 -5.54 -3.62 -10.00
CA LEU A 88 -5.10 -3.14 -8.69
C LEU A 88 -5.10 -4.26 -7.63
N GLU A 89 -6.12 -5.12 -7.64
CA GLU A 89 -6.23 -6.28 -6.75
C GLU A 89 -5.11 -7.29 -7.00
N THR A 90 -4.87 -7.64 -8.27
CA THR A 90 -3.82 -8.58 -8.68
C THR A 90 -2.42 -8.08 -8.30
N ARG A 91 -2.21 -6.76 -8.35
CA ARG A 91 -0.95 -6.11 -7.98
C ARG A 91 -0.86 -5.78 -6.49
N GLY A 92 -1.89 -6.11 -5.70
CA GLY A 92 -1.93 -5.93 -4.25
C GLY A 92 -1.97 -4.47 -3.80
N TYR A 93 -2.49 -3.54 -4.60
CA TYR A 93 -2.74 -2.16 -4.19
C TYR A 93 -4.06 -1.98 -3.45
N ILE A 94 -5.00 -2.89 -3.70
CA ILE A 94 -6.28 -2.96 -3.01
C ILE A 94 -6.61 -4.41 -2.69
N SER A 95 -7.35 -4.63 -1.61
CA SER A 95 -8.15 -5.84 -1.42
C SER A 95 -9.62 -5.49 -1.50
N ARG A 96 -10.43 -6.40 -2.03
CA ARG A 96 -11.86 -6.21 -2.20
C ARG A 96 -12.63 -7.33 -1.52
N THR A 97 -13.60 -6.96 -0.69
CA THR A 97 -14.55 -7.88 -0.08
C THR A 97 -15.97 -7.53 -0.52
N ARG A 98 -16.80 -8.55 -0.79
CA ARG A 98 -18.21 -8.34 -1.10
C ARG A 98 -19.03 -8.35 0.18
N SER A 99 -19.55 -7.19 0.57
CA SER A 99 -20.62 -7.08 1.57
C SER A 99 -21.98 -7.33 0.90
N ARG A 100 -23.08 -7.45 1.65
CA ARG A 100 -24.41 -7.73 1.05
C ARG A 100 -24.79 -6.70 -0.02
N LYS A 101 -24.64 -5.40 0.27
CA LYS A 101 -25.16 -4.31 -0.60
C LYS A 101 -24.09 -3.60 -1.44
N HIS A 102 -22.82 -3.69 -1.07
CA HIS A 102 -21.74 -2.97 -1.74
C HIS A 102 -20.43 -3.77 -1.74
N ASN A 103 -19.45 -3.27 -2.50
CA ASN A 103 -18.07 -3.71 -2.40
C ASN A 103 -17.36 -2.86 -1.35
N GLU A 104 -16.55 -3.52 -0.54
CA GLU A 104 -15.66 -2.91 0.43
C GLU A 104 -14.23 -3.03 -0.09
N TYR A 105 -13.50 -1.93 -0.08
CA TYR A 105 -12.11 -1.86 -0.51
C TYR A 105 -11.22 -1.42 0.64
N ARG A 106 -10.06 -2.07 0.77
CA ARG A 106 -8.96 -1.63 1.63
C ARG A 106 -7.73 -1.42 0.77
N LEU A 107 -7.04 -0.31 0.96
CA LEU A 107 -5.86 0.01 0.15
C LEU A 107 -4.59 -0.39 0.90
N THR A 108 -3.60 -0.80 0.13
CA THR A 108 -2.26 -1.12 0.61
C THR A 108 -1.29 -0.14 -0.03
N GLU A 109 -0.55 0.57 0.81
CA GLU A 109 0.57 1.39 0.38
C GLU A 109 1.80 0.54 0.20
N LYS A 110 2.61 0.88 -0.80
CA LYS A 110 3.87 0.20 -1.11
C LYS A 110 4.94 1.23 -1.38
N ILE A 111 6.07 1.14 -0.67
CA ILE A 111 7.22 2.02 -0.87
C ILE A 111 8.47 1.18 -1.05
N ALA A 112 9.17 1.40 -2.17
CA ALA A 112 10.49 0.83 -2.40
C ALA A 112 11.50 1.45 -1.42
N ILE A 113 12.28 0.60 -0.77
CA ILE A 113 13.40 1.01 0.08
C ILE A 113 14.66 0.86 -0.76
N SER A 114 15.46 1.91 -0.79
CA SER A 114 16.72 1.94 -1.55
C SER A 114 17.89 2.31 -0.65
N ASP A 115 19.10 1.90 -1.01
CA ASP A 115 20.32 2.34 -0.33
C ASP A 115 20.77 3.73 -0.79
N SER A 116 21.90 4.21 -0.24
CA SER A 116 22.51 5.50 -0.60
C SER A 116 22.97 5.59 -2.06
N GLN A 117 23.05 4.46 -2.78
CA GLN A 117 23.37 4.41 -4.20
C GLN A 117 22.11 4.23 -5.07
N GLY A 118 20.92 4.29 -4.47
CA GLY A 118 19.64 4.15 -5.17
C GLY A 118 19.30 2.71 -5.57
N ARG A 119 20.05 1.71 -5.09
CA ARG A 119 19.75 0.30 -5.40
C ARG A 119 18.59 -0.17 -4.52
N PRO A 120 17.62 -0.92 -5.07
CA PRO A 120 16.50 -1.42 -4.28
C PRO A 120 16.99 -2.45 -3.24
N ARG A 121 16.59 -2.24 -1.99
CA ARG A 121 16.94 -3.08 -0.84
C ARG A 121 15.75 -3.73 -0.19
N GLY A 122 14.54 -3.42 -0.62
CA GLY A 122 13.31 -4.03 -0.11
C GLY A 122 12.08 -3.22 -0.49
N GLN A 123 10.91 -3.65 0.00
CA GLN A 123 9.66 -2.93 -0.16
C GLN A 123 8.90 -2.92 1.17
N ALA A 124 8.56 -1.73 1.66
CA ALA A 124 7.64 -1.58 2.79
C ALA A 124 6.20 -1.59 2.30
N GLN A 125 5.32 -2.25 3.03
CA GLN A 125 3.88 -2.27 2.77
C GLN A 125 3.06 -2.15 4.07
N TRP A 126 1.93 -1.46 3.98
CA TRP A 126 0.98 -1.31 5.09
C TRP A 126 -0.44 -0.97 4.58
N GLU A 127 -1.45 -1.18 5.42
CA GLU A 127 -2.83 -0.76 5.11
C GLU A 127 -2.98 0.77 5.23
N TYR A 128 -3.56 1.40 4.21
CA TYR A 128 -3.78 2.85 4.21
C TYR A 128 -4.86 3.27 5.21
N ARG A 129 -4.48 4.10 6.19
CA ARG A 129 -5.40 4.74 7.14
C ARG A 129 -5.08 6.23 7.25
N PRO A 130 -5.93 7.13 6.70
CA PRO A 130 -5.63 8.55 6.62
C PRO A 130 -5.18 9.18 7.94
N ALA A 131 -5.88 8.87 9.04
CA ALA A 131 -5.59 9.43 10.36
C ALA A 131 -4.24 8.96 10.95
N GLN A 132 -3.66 7.87 10.44
CA GLN A 132 -2.44 7.26 10.99
C GLN A 132 -1.20 7.47 10.11
N ILE A 133 -1.33 8.14 8.95
CA ILE A 133 -0.22 8.30 7.99
C ILE A 133 1.03 8.90 8.64
N LYS A 134 0.87 9.97 9.44
CA LYS A 134 2.00 10.63 10.07
C LYS A 134 2.77 9.68 10.98
N SER A 135 2.06 8.99 11.89
CA SER A 135 2.68 8.01 12.80
C SER A 135 3.29 6.82 12.06
N THR A 136 2.64 6.33 10.99
CA THR A 136 3.17 5.24 10.17
C THR A 136 4.46 5.63 9.44
N VAL A 137 4.54 6.86 8.92
CA VAL A 137 5.77 7.35 8.27
C VAL A 137 6.90 7.55 9.29
N GLU A 138 6.59 8.07 10.48
CA GLU A 138 7.57 8.20 11.57
C GLU A 138 8.08 6.83 12.03
N GLU A 139 7.19 5.86 12.16
CA GLU A 139 7.53 4.47 12.45
C GLU A 139 8.43 3.87 11.36
N LEU A 140 8.08 4.03 10.08
CA LEU A 140 8.91 3.53 8.98
C LEU A 140 10.32 4.12 9.03
N LYS A 141 10.46 5.42 9.28
CA LYS A 141 11.78 6.07 9.43
C LYS A 141 12.58 5.47 10.58
N ARG A 142 11.93 5.24 11.73
CA ARG A 142 12.55 4.58 12.88
C ARG A 142 12.99 3.15 12.54
N MET A 143 12.12 2.37 11.89
CA MET A 143 12.42 0.99 11.48
C MET A 143 13.62 0.94 10.53
N LEU A 144 13.69 1.84 9.55
CA LEU A 144 14.82 1.93 8.62
C LEU A 144 16.12 2.32 9.34
N PHE A 145 16.05 3.23 10.31
CA PHE A 145 17.20 3.60 11.13
C PHE A 145 17.70 2.45 12.01
N ASN A 146 16.78 1.74 12.67
CA ASN A 146 17.06 0.60 13.54
C ASN A 146 17.33 -0.72 12.81
N ARG A 147 17.09 -0.76 11.48
CA ARG A 147 17.18 -1.95 10.64
C ARG A 147 16.19 -3.07 11.03
N GLU A 148 14.99 -2.67 11.46
CA GLU A 148 13.88 -3.56 11.80
C GLU A 148 13.07 -3.92 10.55
N ALA A 149 12.64 -5.18 10.42
CA ALA A 149 11.87 -5.66 9.26
C ALA A 149 10.34 -5.69 9.49
N VAL A 150 9.89 -5.67 10.74
CA VAL A 150 8.46 -5.77 11.12
C VAL A 150 8.16 -4.72 12.19
N GLY A 151 7.10 -3.94 11.96
CA GLY A 151 6.59 -2.93 12.89
C GLY A 151 5.09 -3.08 13.13
N GLN A 152 4.46 -2.05 13.69
CA GLN A 152 3.03 -1.98 13.98
C GLN A 152 2.21 -1.78 12.69
N GLY A 153 1.98 -2.88 11.96
CA GLY A 153 1.21 -2.88 10.72
C GLY A 153 2.01 -2.52 9.47
N ILE A 154 3.33 -2.29 9.62
CA ILE A 154 4.29 -2.19 8.52
C ILE A 154 5.01 -3.51 8.38
N HIS A 155 4.95 -4.09 7.18
CA HIS A 155 5.76 -5.23 6.79
C HIS A 155 6.78 -4.78 5.76
N ILE A 156 8.07 -5.07 5.99
CA ILE A 156 9.10 -4.90 4.97
C ILE A 156 9.41 -6.26 4.35
N GLU A 157 9.18 -6.40 3.05
CA GLU A 157 9.55 -7.57 2.27
C GLU A 157 10.94 -7.39 1.64
N ASN A 158 11.68 -8.49 1.54
CA ASN A 158 12.96 -8.59 0.85
C ASN A 158 14.05 -7.61 1.34
N LEU A 159 14.07 -7.28 2.64
CA LEU A 159 15.07 -6.35 3.19
C LEU A 159 16.49 -6.93 3.16
N GLN A 160 17.32 -6.46 2.22
CA GLN A 160 18.74 -6.82 2.12
C GLN A 160 19.61 -5.83 2.91
N ILE A 161 19.99 -6.20 4.12
CA ILE A 161 20.90 -5.42 4.97
C ILE A 161 22.34 -5.93 4.74
N ILE A 162 23.15 -5.21 3.97
CA ILE A 162 24.61 -5.40 4.01
C ILE A 162 25.11 -4.62 5.22
N GLY A 163 25.28 -5.30 6.34
CA GLY A 163 25.87 -4.72 7.54
C GLY A 163 27.40 -4.73 7.45
N ASN A 164 28.04 -3.58 7.66
CA ASN A 164 29.47 -3.50 8.00
C ASN A 164 29.73 -4.03 9.42
N GLN A 165 29.37 -5.27 9.68
CA GLN A 165 30.10 -6.08 10.66
C GLN A 165 31.00 -6.99 9.84
N THR A 166 32.16 -7.34 10.37
CA THR A 166 33.21 -8.17 9.75
C THR A 166 32.77 -9.62 9.42
N ASN A 167 31.50 -9.85 9.13
CA ASN A 167 30.99 -11.03 8.46
C ASN A 167 30.83 -10.71 6.97
N ILE A 168 31.78 -11.17 6.17
CA ILE A 168 31.66 -11.16 4.72
C ILE A 168 30.52 -12.13 4.34
N GLY A 169 29.30 -11.60 4.24
CA GLY A 169 28.15 -12.32 3.72
C GLY A 169 28.13 -12.23 2.21
N PHE A 170 28.46 -13.32 1.51
CA PHE A 170 28.28 -13.42 0.06
C PHE A 170 26.87 -13.93 -0.25
N GLN A 171 26.13 -13.19 -1.08
CA GLN A 171 24.88 -13.64 -1.67
C GLN A 171 25.19 -14.22 -3.05
N ILE A 172 25.03 -15.53 -3.21
CA ILE A 172 25.26 -16.25 -4.45
C ILE A 172 23.88 -16.63 -5.00
N SER A 173 23.56 -16.26 -6.24
CA SER A 173 22.32 -16.69 -6.89
C SER A 173 22.40 -18.19 -7.24
N GLN A 174 21.26 -18.84 -7.49
CA GLN A 174 21.28 -20.26 -7.90
C GLN A 174 22.09 -20.45 -9.20
N THR A 175 21.93 -19.52 -10.15
CA THR A 175 22.64 -19.51 -11.43
C THR A 175 24.16 -19.38 -11.25
N ASP A 176 24.61 -18.51 -10.36
CA ASP A 176 26.03 -18.35 -10.06
C ASP A 176 26.60 -19.59 -9.36
N LEU A 177 25.80 -20.24 -8.52
CA LEU A 177 26.19 -21.46 -7.80
C LEU A 177 26.32 -22.64 -8.76
N ASP A 178 25.44 -22.74 -9.76
CA ASP A 178 25.47 -23.78 -10.79
C ASP A 178 26.68 -23.60 -11.72
N HIS A 179 26.98 -22.36 -12.13
CA HIS A 179 28.23 -22.05 -12.85
C HIS A 179 29.48 -22.35 -12.01
N LEU A 180 29.40 -22.19 -10.68
CA LEU A 180 30.51 -22.55 -9.78
C LEU A 180 30.72 -24.06 -9.72
N ALA A 181 29.66 -24.85 -9.83
CA ALA A 181 29.73 -26.31 -9.88
C ALA A 181 30.50 -26.79 -11.13
N GLU A 182 30.29 -26.12 -12.26
CA GLU A 182 30.97 -26.42 -13.52
C GLU A 182 32.42 -25.91 -13.55
N SER A 183 32.66 -24.70 -13.05
CA SER A 183 33.97 -24.04 -13.15
C SER A 183 34.94 -24.40 -12.02
N ASN A 184 34.46 -24.65 -10.80
CA ASN A 184 35.28 -24.98 -9.63
C ASN A 184 34.52 -25.90 -8.63
N PRO A 185 34.44 -27.21 -8.91
CA PRO A 185 33.65 -28.16 -8.12
C PRO A 185 34.09 -28.29 -6.66
N ASP A 186 35.38 -28.10 -6.37
CA ASP A 186 35.91 -28.14 -5.00
C ASP A 186 35.40 -26.97 -4.13
N ILE A 187 35.19 -25.79 -4.72
CA ILE A 187 34.66 -24.64 -4.00
C ILE A 187 33.15 -24.83 -3.79
N TYR A 188 32.46 -25.33 -4.81
CA TYR A 188 31.03 -25.65 -4.74
C TYR A 188 30.71 -26.61 -3.60
N THR A 189 31.45 -27.72 -3.49
CA THR A 189 31.24 -28.72 -2.43
C THR A 189 31.51 -28.16 -1.03
N LYS A 190 32.56 -27.33 -0.87
CA LYS A 190 32.85 -26.63 0.39
C LYS A 190 31.75 -25.64 0.80
N LEU A 191 31.17 -24.91 -0.15
CA LEU A 191 30.08 -23.98 0.14
C LEU A 191 28.79 -24.73 0.55
N LEU A 192 28.51 -25.87 -0.08
CA LEU A 192 27.39 -26.73 0.30
C LEU A 192 27.55 -27.33 1.70
N SER A 193 28.77 -27.77 2.07
CA SER A 193 29.01 -28.32 3.40
C SER A 193 28.83 -27.25 4.49
N ILE A 194 29.36 -26.03 4.28
CA ILE A 194 29.14 -24.89 5.18
C ILE A 194 27.65 -24.60 5.33
N ARG A 195 26.88 -24.58 4.21
CA ARG A 195 25.43 -24.36 4.22
C ARG A 195 24.69 -25.39 5.08
N ASN A 196 25.06 -26.67 4.95
CA ASN A 196 24.43 -27.76 5.70
C ASN A 196 24.76 -27.66 7.19
N SER A 197 26.02 -27.41 7.54
CA SER A 197 26.42 -27.23 8.95
C SER A 197 25.74 -26.02 9.62
N ILE A 198 25.48 -24.93 8.87
CA ILE A 198 24.72 -23.78 9.39
C ILE A 198 23.25 -24.14 9.62
N ARG A 199 22.65 -24.94 8.74
CA ARG A 199 21.26 -25.43 8.91
C ARG A 199 21.12 -26.33 10.13
N GLU A 200 22.07 -27.25 10.31
CA GLU A 200 22.10 -28.16 11.46
C GLU A 200 22.22 -27.39 12.79
N ARG A 201 23.12 -26.40 12.87
CA ARG A 201 23.28 -25.54 14.07
C ARG A 201 22.04 -24.70 14.40
N LYS A 202 21.21 -24.35 13.40
CA LYS A 202 19.94 -23.66 13.63
C LYS A 202 18.86 -24.61 14.14
N ALA A 203 18.86 -25.86 13.70
CA ALA A 203 17.91 -26.88 14.14
C ALA A 203 18.13 -27.32 15.61
N THR A 204 19.37 -27.26 16.12
CA THR A 204 19.69 -27.65 17.51
C THR A 204 19.40 -26.58 18.57
N LYS A 205 19.04 -25.35 18.15
CA LYS A 205 18.73 -24.21 19.04
C LYS A 205 17.22 -23.97 19.24
N THR A 206 16.37 -24.90 18.79
CA THR A 206 14.92 -24.90 19.00
C THR A 206 14.57 -26.01 19.97
#